data_AF-A0A7S3LZH1-F1
#
_entry.id   AF-A0A7S3LZH1-F1
#
_cell.length_a   1.000
_cell.length_b   1.000
_cell.length_c   1.000
_cell.angle_alpha   90.00
_cell.angle_beta   90.00
_cell.angle_gamma   90.00
#
_symmetry.space_group_name_H-M   'P 1'
#
loop_
_entity.id
_entity.type
_entity.pdbx_description
1 polymer ?
#
loop_
_entity_poly.entity_id
_entity_poly.type
_entity_poly.pdbx_seq_one_letter_code
_entity_poly.pdbx_strand_id
1 'polypeptide(L)'
;FGLVIRTMMDRHSDIVSDDNSSAARHGNTRLLVTHDGQLDKALLRRTEGYMHKKGGAVNARGGFRNWKKRWFVIAEVEVLGAQGYELQYYDAPHGNLKGKVGLSEIEIQCEAKSQHKKVKYEFQIVLQNGGTLELSCDDANERDEWVE
;
A
#
# COMPACT_ATOMS: atom_id res chain seq x y z
N PHE A 1 15.95 -71.33 -23.50
CA PHE A 1 14.49 -71.55 -23.63
C PHE A 1 13.78 -70.20 -23.56
N GLY A 2 13.00 -69.86 -24.60
CA GLY A 2 11.93 -68.82 -24.63
C GLY A 2 12.35 -67.36 -24.47
N LEU A 3 12.39 -66.54 -25.53
CA LEU A 3 11.30 -65.78 -26.20
C LEU A 3 11.06 -64.38 -25.59
N VAL A 4 11.17 -63.39 -26.48
CA VAL A 4 10.96 -61.94 -26.40
C VAL A 4 9.48 -61.58 -26.19
N ILE A 5 9.16 -60.47 -25.50
CA ILE A 5 8.10 -59.49 -25.87
C ILE A 5 8.53 -58.09 -25.41
N ARG A 6 8.35 -57.13 -26.32
CA ARG A 6 8.58 -55.69 -26.22
C ARG A 6 7.21 -55.03 -26.07
N THR A 7 7.04 -54.08 -25.15
CA THR A 7 5.91 -53.12 -25.20
C THR A 7 6.40 -51.73 -24.77
N MET A 8 6.45 -50.81 -25.72
CA MET A 8 6.37 -49.36 -25.48
C MET A 8 4.88 -48.98 -25.45
N MET A 9 4.47 -48.10 -24.53
CA MET A 9 3.73 -46.86 -24.82
C MET A 9 3.25 -46.16 -23.53
N ASP A 10 3.72 -44.92 -23.38
CA ASP A 10 3.05 -43.67 -22.95
C ASP A 10 2.16 -43.57 -21.69
N ARG A 11 2.49 -42.52 -20.93
CA ARG A 11 1.60 -41.55 -20.23
C ARG A 11 0.85 -42.01 -18.97
N HIS A 12 1.32 -41.54 -17.81
CA HIS A 12 0.58 -40.53 -17.02
C HIS A 12 1.47 -39.91 -15.93
N SER A 13 1.34 -38.59 -15.85
CA SER A 13 1.91 -37.62 -14.93
C SER A 13 1.39 -37.79 -13.50
N ASP A 14 2.27 -37.65 -12.50
CA ASP A 14 1.93 -37.13 -11.17
C ASP A 14 3.17 -36.44 -10.57
N ILE A 15 3.29 -35.13 -10.82
CA ILE A 15 4.19 -34.25 -10.07
C ILE A 15 3.46 -33.89 -8.79
N VAL A 16 3.95 -34.41 -7.67
CA VAL A 16 3.61 -33.92 -6.34
C VAL A 16 4.38 -32.60 -6.16
N SER A 17 3.68 -31.48 -6.29
CA SER A 17 4.22 -30.17 -5.93
C SER A 17 4.02 -29.96 -4.43
N ASP A 18 5.12 -30.07 -3.68
CA ASP A 18 5.23 -29.54 -2.32
C ASP A 18 5.09 -28.01 -2.38
N ASP A 19 3.97 -27.51 -1.87
CA ASP A 19 3.76 -26.08 -1.60
C ASP A 19 4.48 -25.74 -0.28
N ASN A 20 5.70 -25.21 -0.38
CA ASN A 20 6.38 -24.60 0.75
C ASN A 20 6.53 -23.09 0.51
N SER A 21 5.54 -22.38 1.06
CA SER A 21 5.47 -20.94 1.21
C SER A 21 6.69 -20.37 1.93
N SER A 22 7.38 -19.40 1.31
CA SER A 22 7.87 -18.14 1.93
C SER A 22 8.92 -17.46 1.05
N ALA A 23 8.47 -16.74 0.01
CA ALA A 23 9.31 -15.75 -0.64
C ALA A 23 8.73 -14.37 -0.35
N ALA A 24 9.46 -13.60 0.46
CA ALA A 24 9.19 -12.22 0.79
C ALA A 24 8.91 -11.41 -0.49
N ARG A 25 7.64 -11.07 -0.72
CA ARG A 25 7.24 -10.10 -1.74
C ARG A 25 7.40 -8.69 -1.18
N HIS A 26 8.65 -8.26 -0.99
CA HIS A 26 8.96 -6.84 -1.08
C HIS A 26 9.01 -6.48 -2.56
N GLY A 27 7.85 -6.43 -3.19
CA GLY A 27 7.72 -5.79 -4.49
C GLY A 27 7.78 -4.30 -4.26
N ASN A 28 8.80 -3.63 -4.79
CA ASN A 28 8.71 -2.19 -5.02
C ASN A 28 7.51 -1.97 -5.94
N THR A 29 6.36 -1.58 -5.38
CA THR A 29 5.18 -1.18 -6.15
C THR A 29 5.52 0.13 -6.84
N ARG A 30 6.12 0.00 -8.03
CA ARG A 30 6.42 1.13 -8.90
C ARG A 30 5.12 1.48 -9.60
N LEU A 31 4.50 2.59 -9.20
CA LEU A 31 3.30 3.15 -9.84
C LEU A 31 3.52 3.15 -11.37
N LEU A 32 2.74 2.34 -12.08
CA LEU A 32 2.72 2.31 -13.54
C LEU A 32 1.89 3.50 -14.01
N VAL A 33 2.56 4.63 -14.17
CA VAL A 33 1.99 5.81 -14.83
C VAL A 33 1.83 5.46 -16.32
N THR A 34 0.61 5.56 -16.86
CA THR A 34 0.37 5.31 -18.29
C THR A 34 1.16 6.30 -19.16
N HIS A 35 1.30 6.01 -20.46
CA HIS A 35 2.09 6.82 -21.39
C HIS A 35 1.67 8.31 -21.46
N ASP A 36 0.47 8.65 -20.99
CA ASP A 36 -0.07 10.00 -20.93
C ASP A 36 0.08 10.68 -19.56
N GLY A 37 0.82 10.09 -18.61
CA GLY A 37 0.99 10.65 -17.27
C GLY A 37 -0.23 10.43 -16.35
N GLN A 38 -1.29 9.80 -16.84
CA GLN A 38 -2.52 9.57 -16.08
C GLN A 38 -2.46 8.21 -15.37
N LEU A 39 -2.77 8.21 -14.07
CA LEU A 39 -3.02 6.97 -13.33
C LEU A 39 -4.38 6.42 -13.77
N ASP A 40 -4.45 5.16 -14.17
CA ASP A 40 -5.73 4.51 -14.44
C ASP A 40 -6.47 4.27 -13.13
N LYS A 41 -7.61 4.96 -12.95
CA LYS A 41 -8.47 4.82 -11.75
C LYS A 41 -8.95 3.39 -11.54
N ALA A 42 -9.05 2.58 -12.59
CA ALA A 42 -9.45 1.19 -12.46
C ALA A 42 -8.40 0.33 -11.74
N LEU A 43 -7.16 0.82 -11.62
CA LEU A 43 -6.09 0.16 -10.87
C LEU A 43 -6.11 0.50 -9.38
N LEU A 44 -6.76 1.61 -8.99
CA LEU A 44 -6.89 1.99 -7.58
C LEU A 44 -7.89 1.07 -6.88
N ARG A 45 -7.39 0.24 -5.96
CA ARG A 45 -8.24 -0.66 -5.18
C ARG A 45 -9.03 0.06 -4.11
N ARG A 46 -8.49 1.17 -3.59
CA ARG A 46 -9.17 2.01 -2.59
C ARG A 46 -8.84 3.47 -2.82
N THR A 47 -9.88 4.31 -2.79
CA THR A 47 -9.77 5.76 -2.97
C THR A 47 -10.17 6.53 -1.73
N GLU A 48 -10.95 5.95 -0.83
CA GLU A 48 -11.36 6.58 0.42
C GLU A 48 -11.58 5.56 1.54
N GLY A 49 -11.48 6.01 2.79
CA GLY A 49 -11.64 5.14 3.94
C GLY A 49 -11.05 5.70 5.23
N TYR A 50 -11.35 5.05 6.36
CA TYR A 50 -10.73 5.41 7.61
C TYR A 50 -9.33 4.81 7.75
N MET A 51 -8.39 5.61 8.22
CA MET A 51 -7.10 5.13 8.72
C MET A 51 -6.73 5.86 10.01
N HIS A 52 -5.83 5.24 10.78
CA HIS A 52 -5.19 5.90 11.92
C HIS A 52 -3.91 6.57 11.44
N LYS A 53 -3.73 7.84 11.81
CA LYS A 53 -2.45 8.54 11.58
C LYS A 53 -1.82 8.98 12.88
N LYS A 54 -0.50 8.90 12.95
CA LYS A 54 0.24 9.44 14.09
C LYS A 54 0.37 10.96 13.97
N GLY A 55 0.13 11.69 15.05
CA GLY A 55 0.34 13.14 15.07
C GLY A 55 1.82 13.50 14.93
N GLY A 56 2.12 14.57 14.17
CA GLY A 56 3.41 15.28 14.28
C GLY A 56 4.42 15.16 13.15
N ALA A 57 4.02 14.89 11.89
CA ALA A 57 4.96 14.88 10.76
C ALA A 57 5.53 16.27 10.40
N VAL A 58 4.79 17.37 10.66
CA VAL A 58 5.13 18.72 10.14
C VAL A 58 5.29 19.82 11.19
N ASN A 59 4.93 19.58 12.46
CA ASN A 59 5.05 20.57 13.54
C ASN A 59 5.53 19.91 14.84
N ALA A 60 6.79 19.48 14.85
CA ALA A 60 7.43 18.86 16.02
C ALA A 60 7.87 19.94 17.04
N ARG A 61 6.92 20.54 17.74
CA ARG A 61 7.18 21.28 18.99
C ARG A 61 6.33 20.71 20.12
N GLY A 62 6.85 19.68 20.79
CA GLY A 62 6.54 19.38 22.20
C GLY A 62 5.16 18.84 22.57
N GLY A 63 4.47 18.07 21.73
CA GLY A 63 3.19 17.42 22.09
C GLY A 63 3.23 15.89 22.01
N PHE A 64 2.48 15.21 22.88
CA PHE A 64 2.27 13.76 22.82
C PHE A 64 1.76 13.34 21.43
N ARG A 65 2.55 12.50 20.73
CA ARG A 65 2.23 11.97 19.41
C ARG A 65 1.17 10.88 19.51
N ASN A 66 -0.10 11.29 19.59
CA ASN A 66 -1.21 10.34 19.63
C ASN A 66 -1.64 9.95 18.21
N TRP A 67 -2.00 8.67 18.06
CA TRP A 67 -2.71 8.17 16.89
C TRP A 67 -4.13 8.73 16.86
N LYS A 68 -4.58 9.18 15.68
CA LYS A 68 -5.92 9.74 15.47
C LYS A 68 -6.56 9.10 14.25
N LYS A 69 -7.78 8.56 14.42
CA LYS A 69 -8.61 8.09 13.29
C LYS A 69 -9.06 9.28 12.45
N ARG A 70 -8.92 9.18 11.14
CA ARG A 70 -9.26 10.20 10.15
C ARG A 70 -9.83 9.54 8.91
N TRP A 71 -10.73 10.24 8.22
CA TRP A 71 -11.22 9.83 6.90
C TRP A 71 -10.23 10.31 5.85
N PHE A 72 -9.70 9.40 5.04
CA PHE A 72 -8.73 9.67 4.00
C PHE A 72 -9.39 9.57 2.63
N VAL A 73 -8.94 10.40 1.69
CA VAL A 73 -9.40 10.43 0.31
C VAL A 73 -8.20 10.69 -0.60
N ILE A 74 -8.04 9.87 -1.65
CA ILE A 74 -7.15 10.15 -2.78
C ILE A 74 -7.91 11.07 -3.73
N ALA A 75 -7.45 12.32 -3.83
CA ALA A 75 -8.04 13.33 -4.69
C ALA A 75 -7.12 13.63 -5.87
N GLU A 76 -7.70 13.78 -7.05
CA GLU A 76 -7.01 14.31 -8.22
C GLU A 76 -6.78 15.81 -8.06
N VAL A 77 -5.59 16.26 -8.43
CA VAL A 77 -5.22 17.67 -8.45
C VAL A 77 -4.48 17.99 -9.74
N GLU A 78 -4.58 19.22 -10.19
CA GLU A 78 -3.77 19.72 -11.30
C GLU A 78 -2.60 20.53 -10.74
N VAL A 79 -1.38 20.12 -11.07
CA VAL A 79 -0.14 20.77 -10.62
C VAL A 79 0.66 21.18 -11.84
N LEU A 80 0.80 22.49 -12.07
CA LEU A 80 1.57 23.06 -13.19
C LEU A 80 1.14 22.52 -14.57
N GLY A 81 -0.15 22.26 -14.77
CA GLY A 81 -0.71 21.74 -16.03
C GLY A 81 -0.53 20.23 -16.22
N ALA A 82 0.01 19.52 -15.22
CA ALA A 82 0.06 18.06 -15.17
C ALA A 82 -0.94 17.53 -14.14
N GLN A 83 -1.56 16.39 -14.45
CA GLN A 83 -2.43 15.72 -13.49
C GLN A 83 -1.60 15.03 -12.42
N GLY A 84 -1.97 15.26 -11.16
CA GLY A 84 -1.36 14.69 -9.97
C GLY A 84 -2.41 14.21 -8.98
N TYR A 85 -1.93 13.71 -7.85
CA TYR A 85 -2.78 13.17 -6.80
C TYR A 85 -2.34 13.70 -5.43
N GLU A 86 -3.31 13.96 -4.57
CA GLU A 86 -3.10 14.31 -3.17
C GLU A 86 -3.88 13.35 -2.28
N LEU A 87 -3.25 12.93 -1.18
CA LEU A 87 -3.93 12.26 -0.08
C LEU A 87 -4.43 13.31 0.91
N GLN A 88 -5.75 13.49 0.95
CA GLN A 88 -6.44 14.43 1.82
C GLN A 88 -7.02 13.68 3.02
N TYR A 89 -7.06 14.33 4.19
CA TYR A 89 -7.66 13.72 5.37
C TYR A 89 -8.50 14.68 6.22
N TYR A 90 -9.61 14.15 6.71
CA TYR A 90 -10.70 14.86 7.37
C TYR A 90 -10.96 14.29 8.77
N ASP A 91 -11.64 15.06 9.62
CA ASP A 91 -12.12 14.53 10.92
C ASP A 91 -13.13 13.39 10.75
N ALA A 92 -14.00 13.47 9.74
CA ALA A 92 -15.00 12.47 9.36
C ALA A 92 -15.35 12.60 7.86
N PRO A 93 -16.13 11.67 7.27
CA PRO A 93 -16.72 11.84 5.94
C PRO A 93 -17.48 13.17 5.86
N HIS A 94 -17.24 13.94 4.80
CA HIS A 94 -17.77 15.31 4.63
C HIS A 94 -17.41 16.30 5.75
N GLY A 95 -16.43 15.96 6.58
CA GLY A 95 -15.97 16.78 7.67
C GLY A 95 -14.97 17.88 7.26
N ASN A 96 -14.31 18.47 8.25
CA ASN A 96 -13.31 19.50 8.01
C ASN A 96 -11.98 18.90 7.57
N LEU A 97 -11.41 19.45 6.50
CA LEU A 97 -10.06 19.13 6.05
C LEU A 97 -9.06 19.43 7.17
N LYS A 98 -8.26 18.43 7.55
CA LYS A 98 -7.22 18.56 8.58
C LYS A 98 -5.81 18.61 7.99
N GLY A 99 -5.65 18.18 6.75
CA GLY A 99 -4.40 18.30 6.01
C GLY A 99 -4.46 17.53 4.70
N LYS A 100 -3.41 17.74 3.90
CA LYS A 100 -3.23 17.12 2.59
C LYS A 100 -1.76 16.88 2.34
N VAL A 101 -1.47 15.88 1.53
CA VAL A 101 -0.12 15.44 1.19
C VAL A 101 -0.09 15.13 -0.31
N GLY A 102 0.84 15.72 -1.05
CA GLY A 102 1.06 15.35 -2.45
C GLY A 102 1.60 13.94 -2.57
N LEU A 103 1.05 13.15 -3.49
CA LEU A 103 1.47 11.77 -3.77
C LEU A 103 2.46 11.70 -4.95
N SER A 104 2.90 12.84 -5.47
CA SER A 104 3.96 12.90 -6.48
C SER A 104 5.30 12.52 -5.84
N GLU A 105 5.97 11.51 -6.41
CA GLU A 105 7.30 11.04 -6.01
C GLU A 105 7.44 10.69 -4.51
N ILE A 106 6.38 10.11 -3.93
CA ILE A 106 6.45 9.55 -2.58
C ILE A 106 7.09 8.16 -2.59
N GLU A 107 7.66 7.78 -1.45
CA GLU A 107 8.09 6.41 -1.18
C GLU A 107 7.22 5.80 -0.08
N ILE A 108 6.70 4.59 -0.31
CA ILE A 108 5.90 3.86 0.68
C ILE A 108 6.77 2.80 1.34
N GLN A 109 6.87 2.85 2.66
CA GLN A 109 7.59 1.86 3.47
C GLN A 109 6.58 1.08 4.33
N CYS A 110 6.50 -0.23 4.14
CA CYS A 110 5.61 -1.11 4.90
C CYS A 110 6.22 -1.61 6.23
N GLU A 111 7.34 -1.01 6.67
CA GLU A 111 7.98 -1.38 7.93
C GLU A 111 7.19 -0.83 9.12
N ALA A 112 6.68 -1.74 9.95
CA ALA A 112 6.07 -1.36 11.22
C ALA A 112 7.16 -0.85 12.18
N LYS A 113 7.23 0.47 12.39
CA LYS A 113 8.20 1.07 13.34
C LYS A 113 7.61 1.27 14.74
N SER A 114 6.29 1.29 14.92
CA SER A 114 5.75 1.51 16.26
C SER A 114 5.80 0.26 17.14
N GLN A 115 6.42 0.40 18.32
CA GLN A 115 6.35 -0.57 19.41
C GLN A 115 4.98 -0.56 20.13
N HIS A 116 3.99 0.14 19.57
CA HIS A 116 2.74 0.43 20.26
C HIS A 116 1.76 -0.74 20.08
N LYS A 117 1.51 -1.52 21.14
CA LYS A 117 0.74 -2.78 21.13
C LYS A 117 -0.67 -2.72 20.48
N LYS A 118 -1.24 -1.53 20.31
CA LYS A 118 -2.58 -1.31 19.76
C LYS A 118 -2.58 -0.93 18.27
N VAL A 119 -1.43 -0.59 17.70
CA VAL A 119 -1.29 -0.21 16.30
C VAL A 119 -0.95 -1.47 15.52
N LYS A 120 -1.76 -1.76 14.51
CA LYS A 120 -1.57 -2.92 13.63
C LYS A 120 -1.49 -2.44 12.20
N TYR A 121 -0.85 -3.25 11.34
CA TYR A 121 -0.80 -3.00 9.89
C TYR A 121 -0.32 -1.58 9.55
N GLU A 122 0.78 -1.18 10.18
CA GLU A 122 1.40 0.13 9.99
C GLU A 122 2.15 0.20 8.66
N PHE A 123 2.11 1.37 8.04
CA PHE A 123 2.95 1.74 6.91
C PHE A 123 3.28 3.24 6.97
N GLN A 124 4.29 3.65 6.23
CA GLN A 124 4.79 5.01 6.23
C GLN A 124 4.85 5.54 4.81
N ILE A 125 4.38 6.78 4.63
CA ILE A 125 4.60 7.53 3.40
C ILE A 125 5.74 8.51 3.67
N VAL A 126 6.87 8.28 3.01
CA VAL A 126 8.03 9.18 3.03
C VAL A 126 7.81 10.23 1.94
N LEU A 127 7.79 11.48 2.38
CA LEU A 127 7.57 12.64 1.53
C LEU A 127 8.90 13.15 0.97
N GLN A 128 8.86 13.83 -0.17
CA GLN A 128 10.04 14.44 -0.79
C GLN A 128 10.82 15.38 0.15
N ASN A 129 10.14 16.02 1.11
CA ASN A 129 10.77 16.90 2.10
C ASN A 129 11.45 16.16 3.26
N GLY A 130 11.55 14.82 3.19
CA GLY A 130 12.08 13.95 4.24
C GLY A 130 11.13 13.76 5.44
N GLY A 131 9.94 14.38 5.41
CA GLY A 131 8.89 14.13 6.39
C GLY A 131 8.28 12.74 6.20
N THR A 132 7.82 12.14 7.27
CA THR A 132 7.16 10.82 7.23
C THR A 132 5.75 10.91 7.78
N LEU A 133 4.77 10.44 7.02
CA LEU A 133 3.41 10.23 7.48
C LEU A 133 3.24 8.77 7.90
N GLU A 134 3.12 8.54 9.21
CA GLU A 134 2.87 7.21 9.78
C GLU A 134 1.36 6.91 9.81
N LEU A 135 0.96 5.83 9.13
CA LEU A 135 -0.42 5.37 8.94
C LEU A 135 -0.60 3.94 9.45
N SER A 136 -1.82 3.59 9.82
CA SER A 136 -2.19 2.25 10.29
C SER A 136 -3.65 1.97 9.95
N CYS A 137 -3.92 0.74 9.51
CA CYS A 137 -5.25 0.23 9.21
C CYS A 137 -5.74 -0.73 10.29
N ASP A 138 -7.06 -0.97 10.32
CA ASP A 138 -7.67 -1.89 11.27
C ASP A 138 -7.41 -3.37 10.87
N ASP A 139 -7.20 -3.64 9.56
CA ASP A 139 -6.82 -4.95 9.03
C ASP A 139 -5.68 -4.89 7.97
N ALA A 140 -5.14 -6.05 7.60
CA ALA A 140 -4.05 -6.18 6.63
C ALA A 140 -4.49 -5.92 5.18
N ASN A 141 -5.71 -6.33 4.82
CA ASN A 141 -6.21 -6.22 3.45
C ASN A 141 -6.46 -4.75 3.10
N GLU A 142 -7.04 -3.98 4.02
CA GLU A 142 -7.22 -2.54 3.90
C GLU A 142 -5.87 -1.84 3.73
N ARG A 143 -4.85 -2.23 4.49
CA ARG A 143 -3.50 -1.69 4.30
C ARG A 143 -3.00 -1.99 2.88
N ASP A 144 -3.10 -3.24 2.44
CA ASP A 144 -2.59 -3.66 1.14
C ASP A 144 -3.36 -2.95 -0.01
N GLU A 145 -4.68 -2.79 0.10
CA GLU A 145 -5.49 -2.01 -0.83
C GLU A 145 -5.13 -0.51 -0.90
N TRP A 146 -4.60 0.06 0.19
CA TRP A 146 -4.10 1.43 0.22
C TRP A 146 -2.67 1.58 -0.34
N VAL A 147 -1.87 0.52 -0.32
CA VAL A 147 -0.46 0.52 -0.73
C VAL A 147 -0.30 0.13 -2.21
N GLU A 148 -1.17 -0.76 -2.72
CA GLU A 148 -1.22 -1.17 -4.13
C GLU A 148 -1.76 -0.08 -5.07
#